data_AF-A0A2H0TZ53-F1
#
_entry.id   AF-A0A2H0TZ53-F1
#
_cell.length_a   1.000
_cell.length_b   1.000
_cell.length_c   1.000
_cell.angle_alpha   90.00
_cell.angle_beta   90.00
_cell.angle_gamma   90.00
#
_symmetry.space_group_name_H-M   'P 1'
#
loop_
_entity.id
_entity.type
_entity.pdbx_description
1 polymer ?
#
loop_
_entity_poly.entity_id
_entity_poly.type
_entity_poly.pdbx_seq_one_letter_code
_entity_poly.pdbx_strand_id
1 'polypeptide(L)'
;MAKKNYWVFHIRYRGTWESKGEFLVNSPVQDVFGIIDELPKGFVDIWSKQEFKVNSESVFVMGASFGGTTALMSSLDSRIKKVVVICPVVDWKDESGEESNEDLKEQIQVGYPGAHHFNEENW
;
A
#
# COMPACT_ATOMS: atom_id res chain seq x y z
N MET A 1 4.65 -6.44 14.42
CA MET A 1 4.08 -7.72 13.93
C MET A 1 5.13 -8.82 13.83
N ALA A 2 6.31 -8.60 13.23
CA ALA A 2 7.38 -9.61 13.17
C ALA A 2 7.76 -10.22 14.54
N LYS A 3 7.93 -9.39 15.59
CA LYS A 3 8.17 -9.85 16.98
C LYS A 3 7.04 -10.73 17.56
N LYS A 4 5.86 -10.72 16.94
CA LYS A 4 4.70 -11.56 17.30
C LYS A 4 4.57 -12.78 16.38
N ASN A 5 5.65 -13.16 15.69
CA ASN A 5 5.72 -14.33 14.81
C ASN A 5 4.81 -14.25 13.56
N TYR A 6 4.70 -13.05 12.98
CA TYR A 6 4.04 -12.85 11.69
C TYR A 6 5.08 -12.62 10.60
N TRP A 7 4.85 -13.19 9.42
CA TRP A 7 5.43 -12.67 8.19
C TRP A 7 4.82 -11.30 7.90
N VAL A 8 5.67 -10.31 7.63
CA VAL A 8 5.24 -8.94 7.39
C VAL A 8 5.79 -8.48 6.06
N PHE A 9 4.89 -8.08 5.18
CA PHE A 9 5.23 -7.54 3.87
C PHE A 9 4.73 -6.10 3.80
N HIS A 10 5.64 -5.18 3.48
CA HIS A 10 5.29 -3.82 3.14
C HIS A 10 5.26 -3.69 1.63
N ILE A 11 4.08 -3.49 1.07
CA ILE A 11 3.85 -3.58 -0.36
C ILE A 11 4.03 -2.20 -1.00
N ARG A 12 4.59 -2.18 -2.20
CA ARG A 12 4.59 -0.98 -3.06
C ARG A 12 3.66 -1.25 -4.23
N TYR A 13 2.68 -0.39 -4.45
CA TYR A 13 1.70 -0.55 -5.53
C TYR A 13 2.39 -0.58 -6.89
N ARG A 14 1.76 -1.22 -7.87
CA ARG A 14 2.23 -1.17 -9.27
C ARG A 14 2.44 0.27 -9.72
N GLY A 15 3.48 0.52 -10.51
CA GLY A 15 3.82 1.85 -11.00
C GLY A 15 4.28 2.86 -9.95
N THR A 16 4.50 2.42 -8.70
CA THR A 16 5.18 3.23 -7.67
C THR A 16 6.65 2.85 -7.57
N TRP A 17 7.43 3.55 -6.74
CA TRP A 17 8.86 3.31 -6.55
C TRP A 17 9.20 1.81 -6.47
N GLU A 18 10.21 1.34 -7.21
CA GLU A 18 10.64 -0.08 -7.27
C GLU A 18 9.61 -1.10 -7.78
N SER A 19 8.39 -0.69 -8.14
CA SER A 19 7.35 -1.55 -8.69
C SER A 19 7.08 -1.20 -10.15
N LYS A 20 7.19 -2.20 -11.05
CA LYS A 20 6.86 -2.03 -12.47
C LYS A 20 5.37 -1.75 -12.69
N GLY A 21 5.03 -1.34 -13.91
CA GLY A 21 3.65 -1.09 -14.35
C GLY A 21 3.26 0.37 -14.28
N GLU A 22 1.96 0.63 -14.31
CA GLU A 22 1.37 1.96 -14.28
C GLU A 22 0.41 2.05 -13.08
N PHE A 23 0.54 3.13 -12.30
CA PHE A 23 -0.28 3.32 -11.11
C PHE A 23 -1.74 3.55 -11.52
N LEU A 24 -2.68 2.91 -10.81
CA LEU A 24 -4.14 2.98 -11.05
C LEU A 24 -4.65 2.47 -12.40
N VAL A 25 -3.80 1.86 -13.25
CA VAL A 25 -4.28 1.14 -14.45
C VAL A 25 -5.24 -0.01 -14.08
N ASN A 26 -5.10 -0.56 -12.88
CA ASN A 26 -6.02 -1.48 -12.24
C ASN A 26 -6.23 -1.08 -10.78
N SER A 27 -7.28 -1.62 -10.15
CA SER A 27 -7.51 -1.45 -8.71
C SER A 27 -6.28 -1.90 -7.89
N PRO A 28 -5.80 -1.09 -6.93
CA PRO A 28 -4.69 -1.47 -6.02
C PRO A 28 -4.97 -2.74 -5.21
N VAL A 29 -6.23 -3.15 -5.08
CA VAL A 29 -6.62 -4.43 -4.45
C VAL A 29 -6.02 -5.62 -5.21
N GLN A 30 -5.87 -5.50 -6.53
CA GLN A 30 -5.26 -6.54 -7.36
C GLN A 30 -3.77 -6.73 -7.04
N ASP A 31 -3.08 -5.70 -6.53
CA ASP A 31 -1.70 -5.84 -6.07
C ASP A 31 -1.63 -6.68 -4.79
N VAL A 32 -2.58 -6.49 -3.88
CA VAL A 32 -2.71 -7.32 -2.68
C VAL A 32 -2.96 -8.78 -3.06
N PHE A 33 -3.87 -9.04 -4.00
CA PHE A 33 -4.19 -10.39 -4.45
C PHE A 33 -3.02 -11.05 -5.16
N GLY A 34 -2.31 -10.32 -6.04
CA GLY A 34 -1.12 -10.83 -6.70
C GLY A 34 -0.05 -11.27 -5.69
N ILE A 35 0.15 -10.52 -4.59
CA ILE A 35 1.09 -10.93 -3.54
C ILE A 35 0.61 -12.20 -2.84
N ILE A 36 -0.68 -12.30 -2.49
CA ILE A 36 -1.25 -13.51 -1.89
C ILE A 36 -1.07 -14.74 -2.81
N ASP A 37 -1.18 -14.56 -4.12
CA ASP A 37 -0.98 -15.61 -5.12
C ASP A 37 0.50 -16.03 -5.28
N GLU A 38 1.43 -15.09 -5.15
CA GLU A 38 2.87 -15.33 -5.36
C GLU A 38 3.58 -15.87 -4.11
N LEU A 39 3.16 -15.49 -2.89
CA LEU A 39 3.81 -15.93 -1.65
C LEU A 39 3.98 -17.46 -1.51
N PRO A 40 2.97 -18.30 -1.89
CA PRO A 40 3.10 -19.76 -1.90
C PRO A 40 4.00 -20.31 -3.01
N LYS A 41 4.23 -19.55 -4.08
CA LYS A 41 5.12 -19.96 -5.19
C LYS A 41 6.57 -19.78 -4.79
N GLY A 42 6.85 -18.75 -4.00
CA GLY A 42 8.16 -18.43 -3.44
C GLY A 42 8.82 -17.26 -4.13
N PHE A 43 9.80 -16.67 -3.46
CA PHE A 43 10.55 -15.51 -3.93
C PHE A 43 11.98 -15.53 -3.40
N VAL A 44 12.88 -14.85 -4.09
CA VAL A 44 14.29 -14.74 -3.68
C VAL A 44 14.52 -13.37 -3.05
N ASP A 45 15.01 -13.37 -1.81
CA ASP A 45 15.47 -12.13 -1.18
C ASP A 45 16.72 -11.62 -1.88
N ILE A 46 16.69 -10.35 -2.28
CA ILE A 46 17.76 -9.75 -3.07
C ILE A 46 19.06 -9.58 -2.29
N TRP A 47 18.99 -9.48 -0.96
CA TRP A 47 20.15 -9.23 -0.09
C TRP A 47 20.87 -10.53 0.25
N SER A 48 20.16 -11.50 0.81
CA SER A 48 20.70 -12.80 1.25
C SER A 48 20.80 -13.84 0.14
N LYS A 49 20.11 -13.62 -1.01
CA LYS A 49 19.92 -14.62 -2.07
C LYS A 49 19.20 -15.89 -1.62
N GLN A 50 18.59 -15.87 -0.43
CA GLN A 50 17.81 -16.98 0.07
C GLN A 50 16.44 -17.01 -0.62
N GLU A 51 16.00 -18.23 -0.95
CA GLU A 51 14.64 -18.48 -1.40
C GLU A 51 13.71 -18.66 -0.20
N PHE A 52 12.58 -17.98 -0.23
CA PHE A 52 11.52 -18.07 0.75
C PHE A 52 10.24 -18.54 0.10
N LYS A 53 9.48 -19.36 0.82
CA LYS A 53 8.14 -19.79 0.42
C LYS A 53 7.22 -19.67 1.61
N VAL A 54 6.18 -18.85 1.48
CA VAL A 54 5.29 -18.51 2.59
C VAL A 54 3.90 -19.06 2.31
N ASN A 55 3.57 -20.14 3.02
CA ASN A 55 2.23 -20.72 3.04
C ASN A 55 1.54 -20.28 4.33
N SER A 56 0.74 -19.22 4.27
CA SER A 56 0.04 -18.69 5.44
C SER A 56 -1.32 -19.37 5.66
N GLU A 57 -1.61 -19.78 6.89
CA GLU A 57 -2.95 -20.24 7.29
C GLU A 57 -3.98 -19.10 7.39
N SER A 58 -3.51 -17.86 7.54
CA SER A 58 -4.36 -16.68 7.68
C SER A 58 -3.65 -15.44 7.17
N VAL A 59 -4.33 -14.67 6.33
CA VAL A 59 -3.86 -13.40 5.80
C VAL A 59 -4.60 -12.25 6.49
N PHE A 60 -3.84 -11.23 6.88
CA PHE A 60 -4.34 -9.98 7.44
C PHE A 60 -3.82 -8.83 6.59
N VAL A 61 -4.69 -7.87 6.26
CA VAL A 61 -4.29 -6.68 5.49
C VAL A 61 -4.46 -5.45 6.37
N MET A 62 -3.44 -4.61 6.41
CA MET A 62 -3.45 -3.35 7.14
C MET A 62 -3.17 -2.20 6.18
N GLY A 63 -3.91 -1.11 6.31
CA GLY A 63 -3.71 0.06 5.47
C GLY A 63 -4.19 1.34 6.15
N ALA A 64 -3.60 2.46 5.74
CA ALA A 64 -3.99 3.79 6.17
C ALA A 64 -4.28 4.71 4.98
N SER A 65 -5.14 5.72 5.15
CA SER A 65 -5.47 6.69 4.08
C SER A 65 -5.90 5.96 2.79
N PHE A 66 -5.31 6.28 1.63
CA PHE A 66 -5.48 5.56 0.37
C PHE A 66 -5.29 4.03 0.50
N GLY A 67 -4.26 3.61 1.23
CA GLY A 67 -4.00 2.20 1.49
C GLY A 67 -5.04 1.57 2.41
N GLY A 68 -5.70 2.38 3.25
CA GLY A 68 -6.83 1.96 4.09
C GLY A 68 -8.03 1.56 3.25
N THR A 69 -8.35 2.31 2.19
CA THR A 69 -9.38 1.94 1.21
C THR A 69 -9.04 0.63 0.52
N THR A 70 -7.78 0.50 0.09
CA THR A 70 -7.29 -0.74 -0.54
C THR A 70 -7.42 -1.94 0.40
N ALA A 71 -7.02 -1.77 1.66
CA ALA A 71 -7.18 -2.79 2.69
C ALA A 71 -8.66 -3.12 2.94
N LEU A 72 -9.53 -2.13 3.06
CA LEU A 72 -10.97 -2.34 3.23
C LEU A 72 -11.55 -3.16 2.06
N MET A 73 -11.30 -2.74 0.84
CA MET A 73 -11.83 -3.40 -0.36
C MET A 73 -11.27 -4.82 -0.55
N SER A 74 -10.05 -5.08 -0.07
CA SER A 74 -9.49 -6.43 -0.08
C SER A 74 -10.25 -7.42 0.82
N SER A 75 -11.07 -6.96 1.77
CA SER A 75 -11.86 -7.84 2.63
C SER A 75 -12.95 -8.63 1.89
N LEU A 76 -13.19 -8.31 0.61
CA LEU A 76 -14.12 -9.05 -0.25
C LEU A 76 -13.54 -10.40 -0.71
N ASP A 77 -12.23 -10.61 -0.58
CA ASP A 77 -11.59 -11.90 -0.85
C ASP A 77 -11.62 -12.79 0.40
N SER A 78 -12.17 -14.00 0.25
CA SER A 78 -12.37 -14.94 1.37
C SER A 78 -11.07 -15.47 1.99
N ARG A 79 -9.93 -15.30 1.34
CA ARG A 79 -8.61 -15.67 1.87
C ARG A 79 -8.12 -14.67 2.92
N ILE A 80 -8.65 -13.44 2.91
CA ILE A 80 -8.30 -12.40 3.87
C ILE A 80 -9.20 -12.52 5.09
N LYS A 81 -8.60 -12.88 6.22
CA LYS A 81 -9.32 -13.18 7.46
C LYS A 81 -9.77 -11.93 8.21
N LYS A 82 -8.98 -10.85 8.13
CA LYS A 82 -9.27 -9.58 8.79
C LYS A 82 -8.51 -8.45 8.12
N VAL A 83 -9.14 -7.28 8.13
CA VAL A 83 -8.54 -6.02 7.70
C VAL A 83 -8.46 -5.06 8.88
N VAL A 84 -7.40 -4.25 8.93
CA VAL A 84 -7.24 -3.14 9.88
C VAL A 84 -7.03 -1.88 9.06
N VAL A 85 -7.97 -0.95 9.17
CA VAL A 85 -7.98 0.28 8.37
C VAL A 85 -7.87 1.47 9.30
N ILE A 86 -6.99 2.41 8.94
CA ILE A 86 -6.72 3.63 9.71
C ILE A 86 -7.04 4.81 8.79
N CYS A 87 -7.95 5.70 9.21
CA CYS A 87 -8.38 6.86 8.41
C CYS A 87 -8.54 6.58 6.90
N PRO A 88 -9.29 5.54 6.48
CA PRO A 88 -9.39 5.21 5.06
C PRO A 88 -10.20 6.26 4.30
N VAL A 89 -9.91 6.45 3.02
CA VAL A 89 -10.82 7.17 2.13
C VAL A 89 -12.01 6.26 1.85
N VAL A 90 -13.22 6.65 2.27
CA VAL A 90 -14.44 5.82 2.12
C VAL A 90 -15.36 6.30 1.00
N ASP A 91 -15.27 7.57 0.64
CA ASP A 91 -15.97 8.16 -0.50
C ASP A 91 -15.01 9.13 -1.21
N TRP A 92 -14.73 8.87 -2.48
CA TRP A 92 -13.85 9.74 -3.29
C TRP A 92 -14.57 10.99 -3.81
N LYS A 93 -15.89 11.07 -3.63
CA LYS A 93 -16.71 12.22 -4.04
C LYS A 93 -16.97 13.19 -2.89
N ASP A 94 -16.66 12.79 -1.67
CA ASP A 94 -16.86 13.62 -0.48
C ASP A 94 -15.57 14.39 -0.19
N GLU A 95 -15.52 15.62 -0.68
CA GLU A 95 -14.43 16.57 -0.41
C GLU A 95 -14.71 17.40 0.87
N SER A 96 -15.76 17.08 1.62
CA SER A 96 -16.11 17.84 2.82
C SER A 96 -15.20 17.48 4.00
N GLY A 97 -14.69 18.51 4.69
CA GLY A 97 -13.85 18.31 5.87
C GLY A 97 -12.42 17.86 5.56
N GLU A 98 -11.94 18.05 4.32
CA GLU A 98 -10.52 17.88 4.01
C GLU A 98 -9.65 18.76 4.92
N GLU A 99 -8.66 18.15 5.56
CA GLU A 99 -7.60 18.89 6.24
C GLU A 99 -6.82 19.67 5.18
N SER A 100 -6.47 20.92 5.51
CA SER A 100 -5.65 21.72 4.60
C SER A 100 -4.33 21.00 4.33
N ASN A 101 -4.00 20.82 3.06
CA ASN A 101 -2.74 20.24 2.65
C ASN A 101 -1.58 21.26 2.73
N GLU A 102 -1.80 22.53 3.08
CA GLU A 102 -0.73 23.54 3.07
C GLU A 102 0.45 23.18 3.99
N ASP A 103 0.20 22.59 5.16
CA ASP A 103 1.27 22.14 6.05
C ASP A 103 2.09 21.00 5.41
N LEU A 104 1.43 20.08 4.70
CA LEU A 104 2.10 19.01 3.95
C LEU A 104 2.93 19.58 2.80
N LYS A 105 2.40 20.58 2.10
CA LYS A 105 3.08 21.30 1.02
C LYS A 105 4.38 21.90 1.50
N GLU A 106 4.31 22.66 2.59
CA GLU A 106 5.46 23.31 3.20
C GLU A 106 6.50 22.27 3.62
N GLN A 107 6.06 21.19 4.27
CA GLN A 107 6.95 20.10 4.68
C GLN A 107 7.65 19.43 3.49
N ILE A 108 6.96 19.21 2.36
CA ILE A 108 7.59 18.62 1.18
C ILE A 108 8.55 19.61 0.51
N GLN A 109 8.17 20.88 0.39
CA GLN A 109 9.02 21.91 -0.21
C GLN A 109 10.30 22.14 0.59
N VAL A 110 10.20 22.21 1.92
CA VAL A 110 11.33 22.45 2.83
C VAL A 110 12.15 21.19 3.05
N GLY A 111 11.51 20.03 3.25
CA GLY A 111 12.17 18.78 3.60
C GLY A 111 12.78 18.04 2.40
N TYR A 112 12.22 18.23 1.21
CA TYR A 112 12.63 17.53 -0.01
C TYR A 112 12.83 18.51 -1.19
N PRO A 113 13.67 19.56 -1.04
CA PRO A 113 13.90 20.52 -2.10
C PRO A 113 14.51 19.82 -3.32
N GLY A 114 13.88 19.97 -4.48
CA GLY A 114 14.32 19.37 -5.75
C GLY A 114 13.91 17.90 -5.96
N ALA A 115 13.20 17.28 -5.02
CA ALA A 115 12.69 15.91 -5.14
C ALA A 115 11.15 15.84 -5.32
N HIS A 116 10.52 16.98 -5.58
CA HIS A 116 9.12 17.09 -5.98
C HIS A 116 9.02 17.84 -7.32
N HIS A 117 8.06 17.47 -8.16
CA HIS A 117 7.87 18.06 -9.51
C HIS A 117 6.51 18.78 -9.66
N PHE A 118 5.77 18.97 -8.57
CA PHE A 118 4.51 19.71 -8.58
C PHE A 118 4.77 21.22 -8.36
N ASN A 119 3.92 22.05 -8.97
CA ASN A 119 3.82 23.50 -8.84
C ASN A 119 2.50 23.85 -8.11
N GLU A 120 2.22 25.14 -7.92
CA GLU A 120 0.98 25.61 -7.26
C GLU A 120 -0.31 25.17 -7.98
N GLU A 121 -0.26 24.93 -9.30
CA GLU A 121 -1.45 24.59 -10.10
C GLU A 121 -1.80 23.10 -10.04
N ASN A 122 -0.85 22.25 -9.65
CA ASN A 122 -1.04 20.81 -9.51
C ASN A 122 -0.69 20.29 -8.10
N TRP A 123 -0.73 21.20 -7.12
CA TRP A 123 -0.79 20.90 -5.70
C TRP A 123 -2.19 20.44 -5.31
#